data_AF-A0A974I237-F1
#
_entry.id   AF-A0A974I237-F1
#
_cell.length_a   1.000
_cell.length_b   1.000
_cell.length_c   1.000
_cell.angle_alpha   90.00
_cell.angle_beta   90.00
_cell.angle_gamma   90.00
#
_symmetry.space_group_name_H-M   'P 1'
#
loop_
_entity.id
_entity.type
_entity.pdbx_description
1 polymer ?
#
loop_
_entity_poly.entity_id
_entity_poly.type
_entity_poly.pdbx_seq_one_letter_code
_entity_poly.pdbx_strand_id
1 'polypeptide(L)' 'IERIITPRLALTEAEYLAYQCEKHVLVILTDMSSYAEALREVSAAREEVPGRRGFPGYMYTDLATI' A
#
# COMPACT_ATOMS: atom_id res chain seq x y z
N ILE A 1 -2.85 9.60 5.13
CA ILE A 1 -3.89 9.02 4.25
C ILE A 1 -3.41 8.94 2.80
N GLU A 2 -2.88 10.01 2.20
CA GLU A 2 -2.36 10.00 0.83
C GLU A 2 -1.35 8.88 0.56
N ARG A 3 -0.42 8.65 1.51
CA ARG A 3 0.57 7.56 1.48
C ARG A 3 -0.04 6.15 1.26
N ILE A 4 -1.30 5.92 1.64
CA ILE A 4 -1.98 4.62 1.51
C ILE A 4 -2.57 4.42 0.11
N ILE A 5 -2.98 5.51 -0.55
CA ILE A 5 -3.61 5.45 -1.88
C ILE A 5 -2.61 5.57 -3.03
N THR A 6 -1.47 6.25 -2.81
CA THR A 6 -0.43 6.44 -3.83
C THR A 6 0.04 5.16 -4.53
N PRO A 7 0.41 4.06 -3.81
CA PRO A 7 0.85 2.85 -4.49
C PRO A 7 -0.28 2.18 -5.29
N ARG A 8 -1.53 2.27 -4.82
CA ARG A 8 -2.69 1.72 -5.53
C ARG A 8 -2.94 2.46 -6.84
N LEU A 9 -2.87 3.78 -6.83
CA LEU A 9 -3.00 4.60 -8.04
C LEU A 9 -1.90 4.28 -9.06
N ALA A 10 -0.65 4.17 -8.58
CA ALA A 10 0.49 3.82 -9.44
C ALA A 10 0.33 2.43 -10.07
N LEU A 11 -0.17 1.45 -9.31
CA LEU A 11 -0.43 0.11 -9.84
C LEU A 11 -1.59 0.08 -10.83
N THR A 12 -2.70 0.79 -10.57
CA THR A 12 -3.81 0.88 -11.53
C THR A 12 -3.37 1.49 -12.87
N GLU A 13 -2.52 2.53 -12.83
CA GLU A 13 -1.95 3.11 -14.05
C GLU A 13 -1.00 2.12 -14.75
N ALA A 14 -0.18 1.40 -13.98
CA ALA A 14 0.72 0.38 -14.52
C ALA A 14 -0.06 -0.78 -15.17
N GLU A 15 -1.14 -1.27 -14.56
CA GLU A 15 -2.03 -2.28 -15.11
C GLU A 15 -2.67 -1.82 -16.41
N TYR A 16 -3.14 -0.57 -16.47
CA TYR A 16 -3.68 0.02 -17.70
C TYR A 16 -2.63 0.03 -18.81
N LEU A 17 -1.43 0.54 -18.54
CA LEU A 17 -0.35 0.63 -19.52
C LEU A 17 0.14 -0.76 -19.96
N ALA A 18 0.17 -1.74 -19.07
CA ALA A 18 0.63 -3.09 -19.35
C ALA A 18 -0.42 -3.90 -20.14
N TYR A 19 -1.67 -3.92 -19.67
CA TYR A 19 -2.70 -4.82 -20.22
C TYR A 19 -3.56 -4.19 -21.31
N GLN A 20 -3.73 -2.87 -21.31
CA GLN A 20 -4.54 -2.18 -22.34
C GLN A 20 -3.71 -1.50 -23.41
N CYS A 21 -2.49 -1.06 -23.09
CA CYS A 21 -1.58 -0.43 -24.05
C CYS A 21 -0.41 -1.31 -24.51
N GLU A 22 -0.36 -2.58 -24.05
CA GLU A 22 0.67 -3.57 -24.41
C GLU A 22 2.12 -3.08 -24.20
N LYS A 23 2.37 -2.26 -23.17
CA LYS A 23 3.70 -1.75 -22.84
C LYS A 23 4.38 -2.63 -21.79
N HIS A 24 5.69 -2.78 -21.90
CA HIS A 24 6.49 -3.32 -20.79
C HIS A 24 6.68 -2.25 -19.72
N VAL A 25 6.07 -2.47 -18.56
CA VAL A 25 6.08 -1.52 -17.43
C VAL A 25 6.94 -2.08 -16.29
N LEU A 26 7.80 -1.23 -15.72
CA LEU A 26 8.53 -1.49 -14.48
C LEU A 26 8.02 -0.52 -13.42
N VAL A 27 7.39 -1.04 -12.37
CA VAL A 27 6.91 -0.23 -11.25
C VAL A 27 7.99 -0.20 -10.16
N ILE A 28 8.36 0.99 -9.72
CA ILE A 28 9.30 1.19 -8.61
C ILE A 28 8.54 1.91 -7.49
N LEU A 29 8.23 1.17 -6.42
CA LEU A 29 7.66 1.73 -5.21
C LEU A 29 8.81 2.03 -4.24
N THR A 30 8.95 3.30 -3.87
CA THR A 30 9.94 3.73 -2.88
C THR A 30 9.26 4.04 -1.56
N ASP A 31 9.93 3.60 -0.50
CA ASP A 31 9.57 3.79 0.91
C ASP A 31 8.27 3.10 1.39
N MET A 32 8.31 1.77 1.40
CA MET A 32 7.27 0.94 2.01
C MET A 32 7.26 1.02 3.55
N SER A 33 8.31 1.55 4.17
CA SER A 33 8.33 1.80 5.62
C SER A 33 7.40 2.97 5.97
N SER A 34 7.46 4.07 5.21
CA SER A 34 6.51 5.18 5.34
C SER A 34 5.06 4.76 5.07
N TYR A 35 4.83 3.80 4.15
CA TYR A 35 3.52 3.20 3.95
C TYR A 35 3.02 2.46 5.20
N ALA A 36 3.85 1.58 5.76
CA ALA A 36 3.54 0.81 6.96
C ALA A 36 3.29 1.69 8.19
N GLU A 37 4.03 2.78 8.34
CA GLU A 37 3.80 3.77 9.40
C GLU A 37 2.48 4.52 9.22
N ALA A 38 2.16 4.94 8.00
CA ALA A 38 0.86 5.56 7.71
C ALA A 38 -0.30 4.60 8.00
N LEU A 39 -0.14 3.31 7.68
CA LEU A 39 -1.14 2.28 7.98
C LEU A 39 -1.32 2.09 9.49
N ARG A 40 -0.21 2.14 10.24
CA ARG A 40 -0.23 2.14 11.72
C ARG A 40 -0.94 3.35 12.30
N GLU A 41 -0.65 4.56 11.80
CA GLU A 41 -1.30 5.80 12.23
C GLU A 41 -2.83 5.70 12.06
N VAL A 42 -3.29 5.17 10.93
CA VAL A 42 -4.73 5.01 10.65
C VAL A 42 -5.39 3.99 11.57
N SER A 43 -4.73 2.85 11.81
CA SER A 43 -5.26 1.81 12.71
C SER A 43 -5.33 2.30 14.15
N ALA A 44 -4.31 3.03 14.61
CA ALA A 44 -4.29 3.65 15.94
C ALA A 44 -5.39 4.72 16.09
N ALA A 45 -5.60 5.56 15.07
CA ALA A 45 -6.67 6.56 15.07
C ALA A 45 -8.09 5.96 15.07
N ARG A 46 -8.23 4.70 14.63
CA ARG A 46 -9.48 3.93 14.66
C ARG A 46 -9.67 3.10 15.93
N GLU A 47 -8.73 3.19 16.87
CA GLU A 47 -8.75 2.38 18.10
C GLU A 47 -8.82 0.87 17.82
N GLU A 48 -8.27 0.42 16.70
CA GLU A 48 -8.21 -1.00 16.34
C GLU A 48 -7.24 -1.75 17.25
N VAL A 49 -7.49 -3.04 17.49
CA VAL A 49 -6.60 -3.87 18.31
C VAL A 49 -5.23 -3.99 17.63
N PRO A 50 -4.15 -3.52 18.27
CA PRO A 50 -2.83 -3.53 17.66
C PRO A 50 -2.29 -4.95 17.56
N GLY A 51 -1.63 -5.24 16.44
CA GLY A 51 -0.85 -6.45 16.24
C GLY A 51 0.58 -6.30 16.75
N ARG A 52 1.49 -7.09 16.18
CA ARG A 52 2.90 -7.10 16.59
C ARG A 52 3.55 -5.74 16.32
N ARG A 53 4.30 -5.21 17.29
CA ARG A 53 4.99 -3.90 17.23
C ARG A 53 4.05 -2.70 16.97
N GLY A 54 2.75 -2.84 17.27
CA GLY A 54 1.76 -1.79 17.09
C GLY A 54 1.24 -1.66 15.66
N PHE A 55 1.68 -2.51 14.73
CA PHE A 55 1.14 -2.53 13.38
C PHE A 55 -0.23 -3.21 13.32
N PRO A 56 -1.08 -2.91 12.32
CA PRO A 56 -2.38 -3.55 12.18
C PRO A 56 -2.24 -5.06 11.93
N GLY A 57 -3.18 -5.85 12.44
CA GLY A 57 -3.18 -7.31 12.23
C GLY A 57 -3.30 -7.72 10.75
N TYR A 58 -3.89 -6.87 9.91
CA TYR A 58 -4.07 -7.07 8.47
C TYR A 58 -2.91 -6.55 7.62
N MET A 59 -1.81 -6.10 8.22
CA MET A 59 -0.66 -5.56 7.47
C MET A 59 -0.15 -6.53 6.39
N TYR A 60 -0.09 -7.83 6.69
CA TYR A 60 0.33 -8.84 5.71
C TYR A 60 -0.60 -8.88 4.49
N THR A 61 -1.90 -8.94 4.72
CA THR A 61 -2.90 -8.99 3.64
C THR A 61 -2.92 -7.70 2.83
N ASP A 62 -2.77 -6.56 3.49
CA ASP A 62 -2.76 -5.25 2.83
C ASP A 62 -1.51 -5.08 1.94
N LEU A 63 -0.33 -5.51 2.40
CA LEU A 63 0.89 -5.52 1.58
C LEU A 63 0.80 -6.52 0.42
N ALA A 64 0.13 -7.66 0.59
CA ALA A 64 -0.07 -8.65 -0.47
C ALA A 64 -1.05 -8.19 -1.57
N THR A 65 -1.77 -7.08 -1.34
CA THR A 65 -2.70 -6.51 -2.33
C THR A 65 -1.99 -5.53 -3.28
N ILE A 66 -0.71 -5.21 -3.01
CA ILE A 66 0.17 -4.37 -3.83
C ILE A 66 1.07 -5.29 -4.63
#